data_AF-A0A926A685-F1
#
_entry.id   AF-A0A926A685-F1
#
_cell.length_a   1.000
_cell.length_b   1.000
_cell.length_c   1.000
_cell.angle_alpha   90.00
_cell.angle_beta   90.00
_cell.angle_gamma   90.00
#
_symmetry.space_group_name_H-M   'P 1'
#
loop_
_entity.id
_entity.type
_entity.pdbx_description
1 polymer ?
#
loop_
_entity_poly.entity_id
_entity_poly.type
_entity_poly.pdbx_seq_one_letter_code
_entity_poly.pdbx_strand_id
1 'polypeptide(L)'
;GTGEGAVGPEEAAVEAALRDYQGALAVGDFVRACGLNSPESSVQLVQAVQAGGGQVGTCEEALTAVLTQPGAADAAAEAAASTTVDDVVVEGLNATISWTSMRQGRPRSDSVRLQSIDGVWRLAGTA
;
A
#
# COMPACT_ATOMS: atom_id res chain seq x y z
N GLY A 1 -8.83 -30.35 -16.43
CA GLY A 1 -7.54 -29.77 -16.04
C GLY A 1 -7.74 -28.28 -16.01
N THR A 2 -7.81 -27.70 -14.82
CA THR A 2 -8.02 -26.27 -14.60
C THR A 2 -6.76 -25.51 -15.01
N GLY A 3 -6.93 -24.55 -15.89
CA GLY A 3 -5.86 -23.87 -16.61
C GLY A 3 -4.96 -23.02 -15.73
N GLU A 4 -3.71 -22.90 -16.19
CA GLU A 4 -2.77 -21.85 -15.82
C GLU A 4 -3.50 -20.50 -15.67
N GLY A 5 -3.41 -19.95 -14.47
CA GLY A 5 -4.25 -18.87 -13.94
C GLY A 5 -4.04 -17.56 -14.68
N ALA A 6 -5.02 -17.20 -15.52
CA ALA A 6 -5.21 -15.81 -15.89
C ALA A 6 -5.62 -15.04 -14.63
N VAL A 7 -4.81 -14.06 -14.23
CA VAL A 7 -5.20 -13.04 -13.25
C VAL A 7 -6.49 -12.41 -13.78
N GLY A 8 -7.58 -12.51 -13.03
CA GLY A 8 -8.85 -11.90 -13.44
C GLY A 8 -8.74 -10.37 -13.47
N PRO A 9 -9.69 -9.68 -14.13
CA PRO A 9 -9.65 -8.22 -14.24
C PRO A 9 -9.71 -7.50 -12.90
N GLU A 10 -10.31 -8.11 -11.88
CA GLU A 10 -10.41 -7.55 -10.53
C GLU A 10 -9.09 -7.67 -9.78
N GLU A 11 -8.45 -8.83 -9.84
CA GLU A 11 -7.13 -9.07 -9.26
C GLU A 11 -6.07 -8.14 -9.86
N ALA A 12 -6.12 -7.94 -11.19
CA ALA A 12 -5.24 -7.01 -11.88
C ALA A 12 -5.46 -5.56 -11.43
N ALA A 13 -6.71 -5.16 -11.16
CA ALA A 13 -7.03 -3.83 -10.66
C ALA A 13 -6.56 -3.62 -9.20
N VAL A 14 -6.66 -4.66 -8.36
CA VAL A 14 -6.14 -4.66 -6.99
C VAL A 14 -4.61 -4.56 -7.00
N GLU A 15 -3.93 -5.33 -7.84
CA GLU A 15 -2.48 -5.23 -8.01
C GLU A 15 -2.06 -3.84 -8.51
N ALA A 16 -2.77 -3.28 -9.48
CA ALA A 16 -2.50 -1.93 -9.98
C ALA A 16 -2.62 -0.88 -8.86
N ALA A 17 -3.64 -0.97 -8.01
CA ALA A 17 -3.79 -0.06 -6.86
C ALA A 17 -2.61 -0.14 -5.88
N LEU A 18 -2.13 -1.36 -5.57
CA LEU A 18 -0.93 -1.55 -4.74
C LEU A 18 0.30 -0.91 -5.39
N ARG A 19 0.54 -1.19 -6.68
CA ARG A 19 1.71 -0.68 -7.41
C ARG A 19 1.68 0.85 -7.52
N ASP A 20 0.52 1.43 -7.75
CA ASP A 20 0.34 2.88 -7.78
C ASP A 20 0.66 3.53 -6.44
N TYR A 21 0.24 2.91 -5.33
CA TYR A 21 0.54 3.38 -3.99
C TYR A 21 2.03 3.31 -3.69
N GLN A 22 2.67 2.17 -3.98
CA GLN A 22 4.12 2.00 -3.79
C GLN A 22 4.94 2.95 -4.66
N GLY A 23 4.54 3.14 -5.92
CA GLY A 23 5.16 4.08 -6.84
C GLY A 23 5.06 5.52 -6.34
N ALA A 24 3.90 5.92 -5.82
CA ALA A 24 3.71 7.24 -5.22
C ALA A 24 4.62 7.46 -4.00
N LEU A 25 4.73 6.47 -3.10
CA LEU A 25 5.65 6.55 -1.97
C LEU A 25 7.12 6.65 -2.40
N ALA A 26 7.53 5.87 -3.40
CA ALA A 26 8.91 5.84 -3.89
C ALA A 26 9.41 7.19 -4.43
N VAL A 27 8.50 8.02 -4.95
CA VAL A 27 8.82 9.36 -5.48
C VAL A 27 8.38 10.50 -4.57
N GLY A 28 7.82 10.19 -3.39
CA GLY A 28 7.35 11.19 -2.43
C GLY A 28 6.06 11.91 -2.82
N ASP A 29 5.23 11.34 -3.70
CA ASP A 29 3.91 11.89 -4.06
C ASP A 29 2.85 11.49 -3.02
N PHE A 30 2.88 12.17 -1.88
CA PHE A 30 2.00 11.83 -0.75
C PHE A 30 0.53 12.17 -0.99
N VAL A 31 0.24 13.16 -1.83
CA VAL A 31 -1.14 13.48 -2.23
C VAL A 31 -1.73 12.29 -2.97
N ARG A 32 -1.00 11.72 -3.95
CA ARG A 32 -1.45 10.52 -4.65
C ARG A 32 -1.54 9.31 -3.73
N ALA A 33 -0.51 9.07 -2.90
CA ALA A 33 -0.51 7.94 -1.98
C ALA A 33 -1.70 7.99 -1.00
N CYS A 34 -1.99 9.15 -0.43
CA CYS A 34 -3.15 9.35 0.44
C CYS A 34 -4.49 9.23 -0.29
N GLY A 35 -4.56 9.62 -1.56
CA GLY A 35 -5.75 9.41 -2.41
C GLY A 35 -6.08 7.93 -2.66
N LEU A 36 -5.07 7.05 -2.57
CA LEU A 36 -5.20 5.60 -2.72
C LEU A 36 -5.53 4.89 -1.40
N ASN A 37 -5.43 5.58 -0.28
CA ASN A 37 -5.91 5.06 1.00
C ASN A 37 -7.44 5.21 1.10
N SER A 38 -8.06 4.26 1.81
CA SER A 38 -9.41 4.45 2.31
C SER A 38 -9.42 5.61 3.32
N PRO A 39 -10.56 6.32 3.48
CA PRO A 39 -10.66 7.37 4.48
C PRO A 39 -10.29 6.90 5.88
N GLU A 40 -10.68 5.66 6.23
CA GLU A 40 -10.36 5.06 7.52
C GLU A 40 -8.85 4.82 7.68
N SER A 41 -8.18 4.25 6.67
CA SER A 41 -6.73 4.01 6.72
C SER A 41 -5.92 5.30 6.83
N SER A 42 -6.36 6.37 6.16
CA SER A 42 -5.75 7.69 6.32
C SER A 42 -5.86 8.21 7.75
N VAL A 43 -7.01 8.02 8.41
CA VAL A 43 -7.19 8.37 9.83
C VAL A 43 -6.33 7.51 10.74
N GLN A 44 -6.30 6.19 10.52
CA GLN A 44 -5.48 5.27 11.31
C GLN A 44 -3.99 5.58 11.20
N LEU A 45 -3.49 5.97 10.02
CA LEU A 45 -2.11 6.39 9.82
C LEU A 45 -1.78 7.64 10.66
N VAL A 46 -2.63 8.67 10.60
CA VAL A 46 -2.47 9.89 11.39
C VAL A 46 -2.42 9.55 12.88
N GLN A 47 -3.35 8.72 13.36
CA GLN A 47 -3.41 8.28 14.75
C GLN A 47 -2.17 7.48 15.17
N ALA A 48 -1.66 6.60 14.30
CA ALA A 48 -0.45 5.82 14.58
C ALA A 48 0.79 6.71 14.72
N VAL A 49 0.95 7.70 13.84
CA VAL A 49 2.06 8.67 13.94
C VAL A 49 1.93 9.54 15.19
N GLN A 50 0.71 10.00 15.51
CA GLN A 50 0.44 10.75 16.74
C GLN A 50 0.73 9.93 18.00
N ALA A 51 0.33 8.65 18.02
CA ALA A 51 0.62 7.74 19.13
C ALA A 51 2.13 7.50 19.32
N GLY A 52 2.90 7.58 18.23
CA GLY A 52 4.38 7.58 18.25
C GLY A 52 5.02 8.91 18.65
N GLY A 53 4.22 9.94 19.00
CA GLY A 53 4.69 11.27 19.40
C GLY A 53 4.86 12.27 18.24
N GLY A 54 4.47 11.91 17.03
CA GLY A 54 4.49 12.81 15.88
C GLY A 54 3.39 13.88 15.96
N GLN A 55 3.69 15.09 15.48
CA GLN A 55 2.73 16.18 15.37
C GLN A 55 2.27 16.30 13.93
N VAL A 56 1.19 15.58 13.59
CA VAL A 56 0.61 15.55 12.23
C VAL A 56 -0.91 15.65 12.32
N GLY A 57 -1.54 16.30 11.34
CA GLY A 57 -3.01 16.45 11.25
C GLY A 57 -3.62 15.84 9.99
N THR A 58 -2.79 15.51 9.00
CA THR A 58 -3.22 15.00 7.69
C THR A 58 -2.46 13.73 7.31
N CYS A 59 -3.00 12.97 6.36
CA CYS A 59 -2.35 11.76 5.85
C CYS A 59 -0.99 12.09 5.22
N GLU A 60 -0.91 13.20 4.49
CA GLU A 60 0.30 13.65 3.80
C GLU A 60 1.40 14.02 4.79
N GLU A 61 1.05 14.73 5.87
CA GLU A 61 1.98 15.02 6.96
C GLU A 61 2.43 13.73 7.67
N ALA A 62 1.53 12.77 7.87
CA ALA A 62 1.85 11.49 8.47
C ALA A 62 2.81 10.66 7.59
N LEU A 63 2.55 10.55 6.27
CA LEU A 63 3.47 9.89 5.33
C LEU A 63 4.81 10.61 5.25
N THR A 64 4.81 11.95 5.26
CA THR A 64 6.04 12.76 5.28
C THR A 64 6.85 12.44 6.54
N ALA A 65 6.21 12.43 7.71
CA ALA A 65 6.86 12.12 8.98
C ALA A 65 7.45 10.70 9.00
N VAL A 66 6.80 9.73 8.36
CA VAL A 66 7.32 8.36 8.23
C VAL A 66 8.49 8.30 7.26
N LEU A 67 8.37 8.85 6.04
CA LEU A 67 9.42 8.71 5.02
C LEU A 67 10.63 9.63 5.20
N THR A 68 10.53 10.65 6.05
CA THR A 68 11.70 11.47 6.45
C THR A 68 12.59 10.79 7.49
N GLN A 69 12.15 9.66 8.07
CA GLN A 69 13.01 8.87 8.94
C GLN A 69 14.22 8.32 8.16
N PRO A 70 15.40 8.20 8.80
CA PRO A 70 16.62 7.73 8.15
C PRO A 70 16.41 6.38 7.43
N GLY A 71 16.68 6.34 6.13
CA GLY A 71 16.58 5.15 5.30
C GLY A 71 15.17 4.70 4.93
N ALA A 72 14.12 5.43 5.32
CA ALA A 72 12.73 5.08 5.00
C ALA A 72 12.40 5.33 3.52
N ALA A 73 12.80 6.47 2.97
CA ALA A 73 12.61 6.79 1.54
C ALA A 73 13.35 5.79 0.63
N ASP A 74 14.61 5.47 0.93
CA ASP A 74 15.39 4.48 0.18
C ASP A 74 14.75 3.09 0.25
N ALA A 75 14.27 2.69 1.44
CA ALA A 75 13.56 1.42 1.61
C ALA A 75 12.22 1.39 0.85
N ALA A 76 11.51 2.51 0.76
CA ALA A 76 10.28 2.61 -0.02
C ALA A 76 10.55 2.48 -1.54
N ALA A 77 11.60 3.13 -2.02
CA ALA A 77 12.02 3.04 -3.42
C ALA A 77 12.51 1.62 -3.78
N GLU A 78 13.33 1.01 -2.92
CA GLU A 78 13.78 -0.38 -3.08
C GLU A 78 12.60 -1.35 -3.08
N ALA A 79 11.65 -1.17 -2.16
CA ALA A 79 10.46 -2.00 -2.08
C ALA A 79 9.65 -1.92 -3.38
N ALA A 80 9.32 -0.70 -3.83
CA ALA A 80 8.55 -0.48 -5.05
C ALA A 80 9.22 -1.08 -6.29
N ALA A 81 10.56 -1.00 -6.39
CA ALA A 81 11.31 -1.55 -7.51
C ALA A 81 11.43 -3.09 -7.52
N SER A 82 11.19 -3.74 -6.37
CA SER A 82 11.40 -5.19 -6.19
C SER A 82 10.12 -5.97 -5.87
N THR A 83 8.97 -5.29 -5.78
CA THR A 83 7.68 -5.91 -5.46
C THR A 83 7.31 -7.02 -6.45
N THR A 84 7.10 -8.19 -5.87
CA THR A 84 6.50 -9.37 -6.51
C THR A 84 5.21 -9.71 -5.78
N VAL A 85 4.08 -9.69 -6.48
CA VAL A 85 2.79 -10.08 -5.91
C VAL A 85 2.76 -11.61 -5.77
N ASP A 86 2.45 -12.07 -4.57
CA ASP A 86 2.45 -13.50 -4.23
C ASP A 86 1.03 -14.09 -4.40
N ASP A 87 0.01 -13.36 -3.95
CA ASP A 87 -1.40 -13.78 -4.03
C ASP A 87 -2.35 -12.57 -4.00
N VAL A 88 -3.49 -12.71 -4.69
CA VAL A 88 -4.60 -11.75 -4.68
C VAL A 88 -5.92 -12.51 -4.54
N VAL A 89 -6.62 -12.26 -3.44
CA VAL A 89 -7.94 -12.85 -3.16
C VAL A 89 -8.99 -11.74 -3.19
N VAL A 90 -9.94 -11.83 -4.10
CA VAL A 90 -11.06 -10.87 -4.23
C VAL A 90 -12.36 -11.51 -3.76
N GLU A 91 -13.05 -10.81 -2.86
CA GLU A 91 -14.33 -11.20 -2.25
C GLU A 91 -15.34 -10.05 -2.37
N GLY A 92 -15.95 -9.94 -3.55
CA GLY A 92 -16.92 -8.89 -3.86
C GLY A 92 -16.26 -7.51 -3.88
N LEU A 93 -16.59 -6.65 -2.92
CA LEU A 93 -16.02 -5.29 -2.81
C LEU A 93 -14.78 -5.22 -1.93
N ASN A 94 -14.28 -6.36 -1.46
CA ASN A 94 -13.07 -6.44 -0.64
C ASN A 94 -12.04 -7.31 -1.34
N ALA A 95 -10.76 -7.06 -1.06
CA ALA A 95 -9.68 -7.90 -1.52
C ALA A 95 -8.58 -7.98 -0.46
N THR A 96 -7.79 -9.04 -0.50
CA THR A 96 -6.51 -9.15 0.20
C THR A 96 -5.43 -9.39 -0.82
N ILE A 97 -4.36 -8.60 -0.77
CA ILE A 97 -3.17 -8.79 -1.59
C ILE A 97 -1.98 -9.06 -0.67
N SER A 98 -1.15 -10.02 -1.05
CA SER A 98 0.12 -10.31 -0.41
C SER A 98 1.25 -10.21 -1.42
N TRP A 99 2.40 -9.72 -0.96
CA TRP A 99 3.55 -9.51 -1.82
C TRP A 99 4.84 -9.64 -1.04
N THR A 100 5.92 -9.91 -1.78
CA THR A 100 7.28 -9.89 -1.27
C THR A 100 8.04 -8.76 -1.95
N SER A 101 8.79 -7.99 -1.15
CA SER A 101 9.63 -6.89 -1.63
C SER A 101 10.94 -6.80 -0.83
N MET A 102 11.96 -6.16 -1.40
CA MET A 102 13.22 -5.90 -0.71
C MET A 102 13.12 -4.60 0.08
N ARG A 103 13.55 -4.63 1.35
CA ARG A 103 13.71 -3.44 2.19
C ARG A 103 15.07 -3.50 2.87
N GLN A 104 15.94 -2.55 2.55
CA GLN A 104 17.31 -2.47 3.03
C GLN A 104 18.09 -3.77 2.78
N GLY A 105 17.98 -4.31 1.56
CA GLY A 105 18.68 -5.52 1.13
C GLY A 105 18.13 -6.83 1.71
N ARG A 106 16.97 -6.83 2.36
CA ARG A 106 16.33 -8.03 2.90
C ARG A 106 14.91 -8.23 2.34
N PRO A 107 14.54 -9.45 1.92
CA PRO A 107 13.18 -9.72 1.50
C PRO A 107 12.23 -9.63 2.71
N ARG A 108 11.07 -9.02 2.48
CA ARG A 108 9.97 -8.87 3.43
C ARG A 108 8.67 -9.24 2.72
N SER A 109 7.89 -10.09 3.36
CA SER A 109 6.51 -10.39 2.93
C SER A 109 5.56 -9.52 3.72
N ASP A 110 4.64 -8.87 3.01
CA ASP A 110 3.60 -8.02 3.57
C ASP A 110 2.24 -8.42 2.98
N SER A 111 1.18 -8.02 3.66
CA SER A 111 -0.19 -8.15 3.16
C SER A 111 -1.03 -6.95 3.56
N VAL A 112 -2.02 -6.62 2.72
CA VAL A 112 -2.94 -5.52 2.97
C VAL A 112 -4.32 -5.87 2.45
N ARG A 113 -5.34 -5.35 3.14
CA ARG A 113 -6.73 -5.37 2.66
C ARG A 113 -6.98 -4.17 1.78
N LEU A 114 -7.76 -4.38 0.73
CA LEU A 114 -8.29 -3.32 -0.12
C LEU A 114 -9.81 -3.38 -0.13
N GLN A 115 -10.43 -2.23 -0.34
CA GLN A 115 -11.87 -2.08 -0.52
C GLN A 115 -12.15 -1.28 -1.79
N SER A 116 -13.12 -1.73 -2.58
CA SER A 116 -13.64 -0.99 -3.72
C SER A 116 -14.65 0.04 -3.22
N ILE A 117 -14.29 1.32 -3.34
CA ILE A 117 -15.10 2.47 -2.95
C ILE A 117 -15.37 3.28 -4.22
N ASP A 118 -16.64 3.39 -4.60
CA ASP A 118 -17.07 4.07 -5.83
C ASP A 118 -16.36 3.55 -7.10
N GLY A 119 -16.08 2.24 -7.14
CA GLY A 119 -15.39 1.57 -8.26
C GLY A 119 -13.88 1.72 -8.28
N VAL A 120 -13.27 2.28 -7.22
CA VAL A 120 -11.82 2.42 -7.08
C VAL A 120 -11.33 1.58 -5.90
N TRP A 121 -10.36 0.72 -6.14
CA TRP A 121 -9.70 -0.04 -5.08
C TRP A 121 -8.80 0.87 -4.25
N ARG A 122 -9.00 0.85 -2.94
CA ARG A 122 -8.25 1.65 -1.97
C ARG A 122 -7.71 0.78 -0.86
N LEU A 123 -6.53 1.11 -0.33
CA LEU A 123 -5.93 0.40 0.80
C LEU A 123 -6.77 0.64 2.06
N ALA A 124 -7.22 -0.45 2.68
CA ALA A 124 -8.15 -0.46 3.82
C ALA A 124 -7.48 -0.90 5.14
N GLY A 125 -6.15 -0.94 5.16
CA GLY A 125 -5.34 -1.34 6.33
C GLY A 125 -4.77 -2.74 6.19
N THR A 126 -3.92 -3.14 7.13
CA THR A 126 -3.28 -4.46 7.09
C THR A 126 -4.31 -5.58 7.30
N ALA A 127 -4.08 -6.71 6.64
CA ALA A 127 -4.88 -7.93 6.84
C ALA A 127 -4.66 -8.53 8.22
#